data_AF-A0A4S4MXW1-F1
#
_entry.id   AF-A0A4S4MXW1-F1
#
_cell.length_a   1.000
_cell.length_b   1.000
_cell.length_c   1.000
_cell.angle_alpha   90.00
_cell.angle_beta   90.00
_cell.angle_gamma   90.00
#
_symmetry.space_group_name_H-M   'P 1'
#
loop_
_entity.id
_entity.type
_entity.pdbx_description
1 polymer ?
#
loop_
_entity_poly.entity_id
_entity_poly.type
_entity_poly.pdbx_seq_one_letter_code
_entity_poly.pdbx_strand_id
1 'polypeptide(L)'
;MSGDLVLVIGVSGYLGAHVVDRLVKDEYRVRGTARSAKLYRSREAYAVYGEAVEIIAMNDLANGDYPDAFKGVDAVIHVAATMIGREAEAEAAIRVSMDGSLDILAQAERAGVKNFSFVRTIGPVTDGIAMGKPEPVKGDEWVAVTRLCCQPG
;
A
#
# COMPACT_ATOMS: atom_id res chain seq x y z
N MET A 1 -8.81 25.72 5.85
CA MET A 1 -8.78 24.32 6.31
C MET A 1 -7.41 23.76 5.94
N SER A 2 -6.48 23.65 6.88
CA SER A 2 -5.21 22.94 6.65
C SER A 2 -5.26 21.64 7.44
N GLY A 3 -6.05 20.69 6.95
CA GLY A 3 -6.00 19.31 7.45
C GLY A 3 -4.72 18.64 6.96
N ASP A 4 -4.17 17.74 7.78
CA ASP A 4 -2.99 16.94 7.46
C ASP A 4 -3.18 16.20 6.13
N LEU A 5 -2.10 16.07 5.36
CA LEU A 5 -2.10 15.40 4.06
C LEU A 5 -1.68 13.94 4.21
N VAL A 6 -2.59 13.03 3.83
CA VAL A 6 -2.34 11.58 3.82
C VAL A 6 -2.13 11.09 2.40
N LEU A 7 -0.99 10.44 2.14
CA LEU A 7 -0.71 9.74 0.90
C LEU A 7 -1.27 8.32 0.98
N VAL A 8 -2.24 7.99 0.12
CA VAL A 8 -2.84 6.65 0.04
C VAL A 8 -2.40 5.99 -1.25
N ILE A 9 -1.63 4.90 -1.14
CA ILE A 9 -1.13 4.16 -2.29
C ILE A 9 -2.09 3.03 -2.63
N GLY A 10 -2.62 3.02 -3.86
CA GLY A 10 -3.54 1.98 -4.33
C GLY A 10 -5.04 2.35 -4.25
N VAL A 11 -5.40 3.62 -4.43
CA VAL A 11 -6.80 4.09 -4.30
C VAL A 11 -7.76 3.49 -5.32
N SER A 12 -7.25 3.03 -6.47
CA SER A 12 -8.07 2.36 -7.49
C SER A 12 -8.59 0.96 -7.10
N GLY A 13 -8.26 0.48 -5.90
CA GLY A 13 -8.71 -0.79 -5.34
C GLY A 13 -9.80 -0.63 -4.28
N TYR A 14 -10.46 -1.73 -3.93
CA TYR A 14 -11.58 -1.75 -2.99
C TYR A 14 -11.23 -1.12 -1.62
N LEU A 15 -10.21 -1.65 -0.94
CA LEU A 15 -9.82 -1.15 0.38
C LEU A 15 -9.31 0.30 0.31
N GLY A 16 -8.54 0.63 -0.72
CA GLY A 16 -8.04 1.99 -0.95
C GLY A 16 -9.18 3.00 -1.03
N ALA A 17 -10.27 2.66 -1.74
CA ALA A 17 -11.43 3.54 -1.83
C ALA A 17 -12.14 3.80 -0.50
N HIS A 18 -12.29 2.76 0.34
CA HIS A 18 -12.86 2.93 1.69
C HIS A 18 -11.95 3.74 2.62
N VAL A 19 -10.62 3.59 2.50
CA VAL A 19 -9.66 4.41 3.25
C VAL A 19 -9.79 5.88 2.88
N VAL A 20 -9.85 6.22 1.58
CA VAL A 20 -10.04 7.59 1.13
C VAL A 20 -11.35 8.19 1.66
N ASP A 21 -12.47 7.46 1.51
CA ASP A 21 -13.78 7.91 2.02
C ASP A 21 -13.74 8.19 3.53
N ARG A 22 -13.10 7.33 4.32
CA ARG A 22 -12.97 7.54 5.77
C ARG A 22 -12.11 8.76 6.11
N LEU A 23 -10.96 8.91 5.46
CA LEU A 23 -10.05 10.04 5.70
C LEU A 23 -10.71 11.38 5.41
N VAL A 24 -11.45 11.49 4.31
CA VAL A 24 -12.15 12.74 3.96
C VAL A 24 -13.26 13.04 4.98
N LYS A 25 -13.99 12.03 5.47
CA LYS A 25 -14.99 12.20 6.54
C LYS A 25 -14.39 12.67 7.87
N ASP A 26 -13.14 12.30 8.12
CA ASP A 26 -12.36 12.73 9.28
C ASP A 26 -11.57 14.04 9.00
N GLU A 27 -11.94 14.78 7.95
CA GLU A 27 -11.41 16.11 7.57
C GLU A 27 -9.93 16.14 7.12
N TYR A 28 -9.36 14.99 6.74
CA TYR A 28 -8.03 14.91 6.15
C TYR A 28 -8.03 15.27 4.66
N ARG A 29 -6.89 15.79 4.19
CA ARG A 29 -6.61 15.90 2.76
C ARG A 29 -5.96 14.61 2.29
N VAL A 30 -6.31 14.17 1.08
CA VAL A 30 -5.81 12.90 0.54
C VAL A 30 -5.11 13.12 -0.78
N ARG A 31 -3.89 12.62 -0.88
CA ARG A 31 -3.21 12.37 -2.15
C ARG A 31 -3.30 10.88 -2.43
N GLY A 32 -4.09 10.50 -3.43
CA GLY A 32 -4.25 9.11 -3.85
C GLY A 32 -3.34 8.75 -5.01
N THR A 33 -2.81 7.53 -5.01
CA THR A 33 -2.04 7.02 -6.17
C THR A 33 -2.77 5.90 -6.90
N ALA A 34 -2.75 6.00 -8.23
CA ALA A 34 -3.25 4.98 -9.13
C ALA A 34 -2.28 4.79 -10.30
N ARG A 35 -2.27 3.59 -10.88
CA ARG A 35 -1.54 3.34 -12.14
C ARG A 35 -2.14 4.18 -13.27
N SER A 36 -1.32 4.62 -14.23
CA SER A 36 -1.75 5.48 -15.34
C SER A 36 -2.97 4.93 -16.08
N ALA A 37 -3.04 3.61 -16.30
CA ALA A 37 -4.18 2.94 -16.94
C ALA A 37 -5.53 3.11 -16.20
N LYS A 38 -5.50 3.44 -14.90
CA LYS A 38 -6.69 3.68 -14.07
C LYS A 38 -6.82 5.15 -13.63
N LEU A 39 -5.89 6.02 -14.01
CA LEU A 39 -5.79 7.38 -13.50
C LEU A 39 -7.05 8.21 -13.80
N TYR A 40 -7.49 8.21 -15.07
CA TYR A 40 -8.67 8.96 -15.50
C TYR A 40 -9.92 8.56 -14.71
N ARG A 41 -10.22 7.25 -14.66
CA ARG A 41 -11.37 6.71 -13.93
C ARG A 41 -11.27 6.98 -12.42
N SER A 42 -10.06 6.94 -11.86
CA SER A 42 -9.86 7.25 -10.44
C SER A 42 -10.15 8.73 -10.18
N ARG A 43 -9.64 9.65 -11.02
CA ARG A 43 -9.94 11.08 -10.90
C ARG A 43 -11.43 11.38 -11.00
N GLU A 44 -12.12 10.75 -11.95
CA GLU A 44 -13.56 10.87 -12.10
C GLU A 44 -14.31 10.38 -10.84
N ALA A 45 -13.94 9.22 -10.31
CA ALA A 45 -14.57 8.65 -9.12
C ALA A 45 -14.38 9.49 -7.86
N TYR A 46 -13.24 10.18 -7.71
CA TYR A 46 -12.93 11.00 -6.53
C TYR A 46 -13.31 12.48 -6.69
N ALA A 47 -13.80 12.91 -7.86
CA ALA A 47 -14.21 14.30 -8.10
C ALA A 47 -15.31 14.80 -7.14
N VAL A 48 -16.11 13.88 -6.59
CA VAL A 48 -17.13 14.17 -5.57
C VAL A 48 -16.56 14.82 -4.30
N TYR A 49 -15.28 14.61 -4.00
CA TYR A 49 -14.61 15.19 -2.84
C TYR A 49 -13.92 16.54 -3.11
N GLY A 50 -14.03 17.07 -4.34
CA GLY A 50 -13.45 18.35 -4.72
C GLY A 50 -11.94 18.42 -4.43
N GLU A 51 -11.49 19.51 -3.82
CA GLU A 51 -10.06 19.75 -3.51
C GLU A 51 -9.53 18.93 -2.33
N ALA A 52 -10.39 18.20 -1.62
CA ALA A 52 -9.96 17.34 -0.52
C ALA A 52 -9.18 16.11 -1.00
N VAL A 53 -9.37 15.70 -2.27
CA VAL A 53 -8.71 14.52 -2.85
C VAL A 53 -8.06 14.86 -4.18
N GLU A 54 -6.76 14.59 -4.30
CA GLU A 54 -6.03 14.64 -5.56
C GLU A 54 -5.49 13.27 -5.95
N ILE A 55 -5.57 12.91 -7.24
CA ILE A 55 -5.06 11.62 -7.73
C ILE A 55 -3.89 11.81 -8.68
N ILE A 56 -2.77 11.17 -8.34
CA ILE A 56 -1.53 11.17 -9.11
C ILE A 56 -1.20 9.77 -9.66
N ALA A 57 -0.39 9.76 -10.71
CA ALA A 57 0.08 8.52 -11.32
C ALA A 57 1.25 7.93 -10.52
N MET A 58 1.21 6.63 -10.26
CA MET A 58 2.31 5.85 -9.71
C MET A 58 2.25 4.45 -10.34
N ASN A 59 3.26 4.12 -11.14
CA ASN A 59 3.21 2.98 -12.06
C ASN A 59 4.01 1.77 -11.57
N ASP A 60 5.24 2.02 -11.16
CA ASP A 60 6.17 1.04 -10.62
C ASP A 60 6.49 1.43 -9.18
N LEU A 61 6.20 0.54 -8.23
CA LEU A 61 6.44 0.78 -6.81
C LEU A 61 7.85 0.37 -6.38
N ALA A 62 8.53 -0.49 -7.15
CA ALA A 62 9.83 -1.05 -6.79
C ALA A 62 11.00 -0.27 -7.42
N ASN A 63 10.79 0.31 -8.61
CA ASN A 63 11.83 1.02 -9.35
C ASN A 63 11.49 2.48 -9.69
N GLY A 64 10.33 2.97 -9.25
CA GLY A 64 9.90 4.34 -9.55
C GLY A 64 10.34 5.32 -8.47
N ASP A 65 10.70 6.54 -8.85
CA ASP A 65 11.02 7.63 -7.92
C ASP A 65 9.95 8.72 -7.99
N TYR A 66 9.33 9.04 -6.86
CA TYR A 66 8.16 9.91 -6.79
C TYR A 66 8.29 11.01 -5.72
N PRO A 67 9.34 11.86 -5.75
CA PRO A 67 9.55 12.89 -4.72
C PRO A 67 8.36 13.84 -4.57
N ASP A 68 7.70 14.19 -5.67
CA ASP A 68 6.51 15.05 -5.65
C ASP A 68 5.31 14.39 -4.95
N ALA A 69 5.20 13.06 -4.96
CA ALA A 69 4.13 12.35 -4.28
C ALA A 69 4.21 12.52 -2.76
N PHE A 70 5.42 12.57 -2.21
CA PHE A 70 5.65 12.67 -0.76
C PHE A 70 5.75 14.11 -0.24
N LYS A 71 5.75 15.12 -1.13
CA LYS A 71 5.89 16.52 -0.74
C LYS A 71 4.72 16.98 0.14
N GLY A 72 5.05 17.41 1.36
CA GLY A 72 4.09 17.92 2.34
C GLY A 72 3.15 16.87 2.92
N VAL A 73 3.51 15.58 2.83
CA VAL A 73 2.75 14.45 3.37
C VAL A 73 3.08 14.24 4.84
N ASP A 74 2.05 14.11 5.67
CA ASP A 74 2.19 13.88 7.12
C ASP A 74 2.14 12.38 7.47
N ALA A 75 1.40 11.59 6.66
CA ALA A 75 1.27 10.15 6.83
C ALA A 75 1.11 9.41 5.49
N VAL A 76 1.58 8.17 5.45
CA VAL A 76 1.43 7.27 4.30
C VAL A 76 0.62 6.05 4.70
N ILE A 77 -0.36 5.68 3.88
CA ILE A 77 -1.09 4.41 3.98
C ILE A 77 -0.87 3.62 2.69
N HIS A 78 -0.05 2.57 2.79
CA HIS A 78 0.24 1.68 1.69
C HIS A 78 -0.77 0.53 1.66
N VAL A 79 -1.75 0.64 0.76
CA VAL A 79 -2.81 -0.35 0.55
C VAL A 79 -2.53 -1.23 -0.68
N ALA A 80 -1.63 -0.78 -1.57
CA ALA A 80 -1.28 -1.55 -2.74
C ALA A 80 -0.67 -2.90 -2.35
N ALA A 81 -1.20 -3.95 -2.95
CA ALA A 81 -0.65 -5.29 -2.84
C ALA A 81 -0.73 -5.96 -4.21
N THR A 82 0.27 -6.78 -4.54
CA THR A 82 0.14 -7.69 -5.67
C THR A 82 -0.83 -8.80 -5.28
N MET A 83 -1.83 -9.05 -6.12
CA MET A 83 -2.69 -10.22 -5.94
C MET A 83 -1.99 -11.42 -6.59
N ILE A 84 -1.90 -12.51 -5.83
CA ILE A 84 -1.36 -13.80 -6.26
C ILE A 84 -2.09 -14.23 -7.54
N GLY A 85 -1.32 -14.59 -8.58
CA GLY A 85 -1.85 -15.04 -9.89
C GLY A 85 -1.52 -14.14 -11.09
N ARG A 86 -0.77 -13.04 -10.89
CA ARG A 86 -0.22 -12.23 -12.00
C ARG A 86 1.16 -12.67 -12.45
N GLU A 87 2.03 -13.06 -11.52
CA GLU A 87 3.29 -13.72 -11.84
C GLU A 87 3.07 -15.23 -12.04
N ALA A 88 3.89 -15.84 -12.92
CA ALA A 88 3.90 -17.28 -13.14
C ALA A 88 4.37 -18.06 -11.90
N GLU A 89 5.14 -17.41 -11.02
CA GLU A 89 5.75 -18.00 -9.85
C GLU A 89 5.43 -17.17 -8.60
N ALA A 90 4.98 -17.84 -7.54
CA ALA A 90 4.59 -17.19 -6.29
C ALA A 90 5.75 -16.44 -5.62
N GLU A 91 6.98 -16.96 -5.72
CA GLU A 91 8.16 -16.32 -5.14
C GLU A 91 8.48 -14.98 -5.79
N ALA A 92 8.37 -14.90 -7.13
CA ALA A 92 8.55 -13.66 -7.87
C ALA A 92 7.51 -12.61 -7.46
N ALA A 93 6.25 -13.02 -7.29
CA ALA A 93 5.16 -12.15 -6.83
C ALA A 93 5.45 -11.49 -5.47
N ILE A 94 6.04 -12.28 -4.57
CA ILE A 94 6.38 -11.83 -3.22
C ILE A 94 7.54 -10.85 -3.26
N ARG A 95 8.62 -11.17 -3.98
CA ARG A 95 9.77 -10.27 -4.12
C ARG A 95 9.34 -8.93 -4.68
N VAL A 96 8.58 -8.92 -5.77
CA VAL A 96 8.04 -7.68 -6.37
C VAL A 96 7.19 -6.90 -5.37
N SER A 97 6.33 -7.58 -4.60
CA SER A 97 5.53 -6.92 -3.57
C SER A 97 6.38 -6.33 -2.46
N MET A 98 7.40 -7.05 -2.00
CA MET A 98 8.28 -6.63 -0.92
C MET A 98 9.14 -5.46 -1.34
N ASP A 99 9.82 -5.58 -2.48
CA ASP A 99 10.70 -4.56 -3.01
C ASP A 99 9.92 -3.27 -3.23
N GLY A 100 8.70 -3.37 -3.79
CA GLY A 100 7.81 -2.22 -3.93
C GLY A 100 7.32 -1.61 -2.62
N SER A 101 7.18 -2.41 -1.56
CA SER A 101 6.78 -1.90 -0.25
C SER A 101 7.94 -1.21 0.47
N LEU A 102 9.13 -1.81 0.38
CA LEU A 102 10.36 -1.30 1.00
C LEU A 102 10.83 -0.02 0.33
N ASP A 103 10.77 0.05 -1.00
CA ASP A 103 11.18 1.26 -1.73
C ASP A 103 10.25 2.44 -1.41
N ILE A 104 8.93 2.21 -1.34
CA ILE A 104 7.97 3.23 -0.90
C ILE A 104 8.23 3.69 0.55
N LEU A 105 8.57 2.76 1.45
CA LEU A 105 8.94 3.13 2.82
C LEU A 105 10.21 3.98 2.84
N ALA A 106 11.22 3.62 2.06
CA ALA A 106 12.46 4.39 1.93
C ALA A 106 12.19 5.78 1.33
N GLN A 107 11.31 5.91 0.35
CA GLN A 107 10.88 7.21 -0.20
C GLN A 107 10.17 8.06 0.86
N ALA A 108 9.29 7.46 1.66
CA ALA A 108 8.62 8.14 2.77
C ALA A 108 9.62 8.65 3.82
N GLU A 109 10.61 7.82 4.18
CA GLU A 109 11.69 8.18 5.10
C GLU A 109 12.52 9.35 4.56
N ARG A 110 12.94 9.29 3.27
CA ARG A 110 13.67 10.39 2.61
C ARG A 110 12.91 11.70 2.62
N ALA A 111 11.58 11.64 2.53
CA ALA A 111 10.71 12.81 2.58
C ALA A 111 10.40 13.29 4.02
N GLY A 112 10.88 12.58 5.05
CA GLY A 112 10.68 12.94 6.45
C GLY A 112 9.31 12.55 7.03
N VAL A 113 8.58 11.65 6.37
CA VAL A 113 7.28 11.16 6.87
C VAL A 113 7.51 10.31 8.12
N LYS A 114 6.81 10.63 9.21
CA LYS A 114 6.94 9.93 10.50
C LYS A 114 5.92 8.82 10.71
N ASN A 115 4.80 8.88 10.00
CA ASN A 115 3.69 7.95 10.17
C ASN A 115 3.51 7.11 8.90
N PHE A 116 3.75 5.80 9.00
CA PHE A 116 3.61 4.87 7.88
C PHE A 116 2.76 3.67 8.29
N SER A 117 1.68 3.43 7.57
CA SER A 117 0.82 2.26 7.72
C SER A 117 0.98 1.34 6.51
N PHE A 118 1.29 0.07 6.77
CA PHE A 118 1.41 -0.96 5.75
C PHE A 118 0.30 -2.01 5.92
N VAL A 119 -0.51 -2.22 4.89
CA VAL A 119 -1.59 -3.21 4.94
C VAL A 119 -1.07 -4.58 4.51
N ARG A 120 -1.20 -5.58 5.39
CA ARG A 120 -0.97 -7.01 5.07
C ARG A 120 -2.24 -7.83 5.23
N THR A 121 -2.25 -8.97 4.54
CA THR A 121 -3.26 -10.01 4.72
C THR A 121 -2.88 -10.92 5.89
N ILE A 122 -3.90 -11.46 6.56
CA ILE A 122 -3.77 -12.51 7.59
C ILE A 122 -3.49 -13.90 6.97
N GLY A 123 -3.65 -14.06 5.65
CA GLY A 123 -3.47 -15.31 4.89
C GLY A 123 -2.27 -16.17 5.30
N PRO A 124 -1.07 -15.58 5.51
CA PRO A 124 0.12 -16.32 5.93
C PRO A 124 0.05 -17.00 7.30
N VAL A 125 -0.84 -16.58 8.21
CA VAL A 125 -1.00 -17.15 9.56
C VAL A 125 -2.30 -17.96 9.69
N THR A 126 -3.22 -17.86 8.73
CA THR A 126 -4.51 -18.57 8.79
C THR A 126 -4.42 -20.07 8.58
N ASP A 127 -3.40 -20.61 7.91
CA ASP A 127 -3.25 -22.07 7.77
C ASP A 127 -3.10 -22.74 9.15
N GLY A 128 -2.30 -22.17 10.05
CA GLY A 128 -2.15 -22.66 11.42
C GLY A 128 -3.44 -22.58 12.21
N ILE A 129 -4.15 -21.45 12.12
CA ILE A 129 -5.42 -21.22 12.82
C ILE A 129 -6.53 -22.16 12.30
N ALA A 130 -6.66 -22.30 10.98
CA ALA A 130 -7.63 -23.17 10.33
C ALA A 130 -7.36 -24.66 10.62
N MET A 131 -6.09 -25.03 10.82
CA MET A 131 -5.67 -26.38 11.23
C MET A 131 -5.72 -26.61 12.75
N GLY A 132 -6.29 -25.68 13.54
CA GLY A 132 -6.45 -25.84 14.99
C GLY A 132 -5.15 -25.69 15.79
N LYS A 133 -4.14 -25.02 15.23
CA LYS A 133 -2.84 -24.71 15.88
C LYS A 133 -2.70 -23.20 16.08
N PRO A 134 -3.34 -22.61 17.11
CA PRO A 134 -3.29 -21.17 17.38
C PRO A 134 -1.99 -20.78 18.10
N GLU A 135 -0.85 -21.28 17.64
CA GLU A 135 0.46 -20.95 18.20
C GLU A 135 1.06 -19.74 17.46
N PRO A 136 1.84 -18.88 18.14
CA PRO A 136 2.56 -17.80 17.48
C PRO A 136 3.49 -18.36 16.40
N VAL A 137 3.25 -18.01 15.13
CA VAL A 137 4.07 -18.46 14.00
C VAL A 137 5.46 -17.85 14.10
N LYS A 138 6.48 -18.68 14.30
CA LYS A 138 7.89 -18.27 14.32
C LYS A 138 8.42 -18.06 12.90
N GLY A 139 9.55 -17.34 12.78
CA GLY A 139 10.18 -16.98 11.50
C GLY A 139 10.43 -18.15 10.52
N ASP A 140 10.58 -19.37 11.04
CA ASP A 140 10.77 -20.61 10.29
C ASP A 140 9.48 -21.38 10.00
N GLU A 141 8.38 -21.02 10.65
CA GLU A 141 7.06 -21.66 10.56
C GLU A 141 6.10 -20.95 9.58
N TRP A 142 6.52 -19.81 9.03
CA TRP A 142 5.78 -19.16 7.95
C TRP A 142 5.69 -20.09 6.74
N VAL A 143 4.52 -20.11 6.09
CA VAL A 143 4.34 -20.77 4.79
C VAL A 143 5.47 -20.37 3.84
N ALA A 144 5.98 -21.31 3.04
CA ALA A 144 7.19 -21.14 2.23
C ALA A 144 7.21 -19.82 1.43
N VAL A 145 6.04 -19.45 0.92
CA VAL A 145 5.73 -18.20 0.23
C VAL A 145 6.10 -16.98 1.10
N THR A 146 5.66 -16.91 2.36
CA THR A 146 5.90 -15.75 3.23
C THR A 146 7.25 -15.80 3.93
N ARG A 147 7.86 -16.98 4.08
CA ARG A 147 9.20 -17.12 4.67
C ARG A 147 10.28 -16.34 3.92
N LEU A 148 10.13 -16.22 2.60
CA LEU A 148 10.97 -15.36 1.76
C LEU A 148 10.95 -13.89 2.18
N CYS A 149 9.89 -13.43 2.87
CA CYS A 149 9.80 -12.06 3.39
C CYS A 149 10.71 -11.79 4.58
N CYS A 150 11.10 -12.84 5.31
CA CYS A 150 11.79 -12.72 6.59
C CYS A 150 13.26 -13.14 6.50
N GLN A 151 13.74 -13.54 5.31
CA GLN A 151 15.15 -13.89 5.12
C GLN A 151 15.94 -12.65 4.67
N PRO A 152 17.07 -12.33 5.32
CA PRO A 152 17.96 -11.30 4.83
C PRO A 152 18.51 -11.71 3.45
N GLY A 153 18.43 -10.79 2.49
CA GLY A 153 19.06 -10.91 1.18
C GLY A 153 20.57 -10.75 1.25
#